data_AF-A0A535JQI2-F1
#
_entry.id   AF-A0A535JQI2-F1
#
_cell.length_a   1.000
_cell.length_b   1.000
_cell.length_c   1.000
_cell.angle_alpha   90.00
_cell.angle_beta   90.00
_cell.angle_gamma   90.00
#
_symmetry.space_group_name_H-M   'P 1'
#
loop_
_entity.id
_entity.type
_entity.pdbx_description
1 polymer ?
#
loop_
_entity_poly.entity_id
_entity_poly.type
_entity_poly.pdbx_seq_one_letter_code
_entity_poly.pdbx_strand_id
1 'polypeptide(L)'
;MRRRSTHPLYLWAAVLVLAVLLAVLANGSIALPGESVATPTPSASSPTTVAPAQAAPFLSDARGFIALATETAPAVLRREVDAEPIGTLRGRGFIGAVSGTGRRVAYWLTVGDATRELRVFDVTAPDQDTSLTTLGETERGAAVAWSADRTGLLVVVESNGAGTAEAPGPFSALRVVDNPTRSIREIARVTDSSQFLPIGWDRTSRVAVACVYLNDGRAIAWA
;
A
#
# COMPACT_ATOMS: atom_id res chain seq x y z
N MET A 1 41.23 -28.76 15.44
CA MET A 1 40.30 -28.50 16.57
C MET A 1 38.91 -28.20 16.00
N ARG A 2 37.97 -29.16 16.06
CA ARG A 2 36.60 -28.98 15.55
C ARG A 2 35.73 -28.29 16.61
N ARG A 3 35.33 -27.04 16.36
CA ARG A 3 34.31 -26.34 17.17
C ARG A 3 32.97 -27.06 16.97
N ARG A 4 32.52 -27.83 17.97
CA ARG A 4 31.14 -28.30 18.06
C ARG A 4 30.24 -27.08 18.24
N SER A 5 29.39 -26.82 17.25
CA SER A 5 28.35 -25.79 17.30
C SER A 5 27.30 -26.18 18.34
N THR A 6 27.32 -25.51 19.49
CA THR A 6 26.31 -25.61 20.55
C THR A 6 24.98 -24.90 20.18
N HIS A 7 24.87 -24.33 18.98
CA HIS A 7 23.77 -23.47 18.56
C HIS A 7 22.41 -24.13 18.24
N PRO A 8 22.28 -25.42 17.84
CA PRO A 8 20.95 -25.93 17.48
C PRO A 8 20.07 -26.19 18.72
N LEU A 9 20.65 -26.58 19.86
CA LEU A 9 19.88 -26.96 21.04
C LEU A 9 19.20 -25.76 21.73
N TYR A 10 19.86 -24.60 21.76
CA TYR A 10 19.27 -23.39 22.36
C TYR A 10 18.09 -22.84 21.55
N LEU A 11 18.14 -22.97 20.23
CA LEU A 11 17.05 -22.55 19.35
C LEU A 11 15.81 -23.43 19.56
N TRP A 12 16.00 -24.75 19.65
CA TRP A 12 14.90 -25.68 19.94
C TRP A 12 14.33 -25.48 21.35
N ALA A 13 15.17 -25.20 22.35
CA ALA A 13 14.70 -24.89 23.70
C ALA A 13 13.85 -23.61 23.74
N ALA A 14 14.24 -22.56 23.01
CA ALA A 14 13.48 -21.31 22.95
C ALA A 14 12.10 -21.49 22.27
N VAL A 15 12.03 -22.29 21.19
CA VAL A 15 10.76 -22.62 20.52
C VAL A 15 9.83 -23.39 21.44
N LEU A 16 10.35 -24.34 22.22
CA LEU A 16 9.56 -25.15 23.14
C LEU A 16 9.00 -24.30 24.30
N VAL A 17 9.82 -23.39 24.85
CA VAL A 17 9.36 -22.44 25.88
C VAL A 17 8.25 -21.53 25.34
N LEU A 18 8.41 -21.00 24.11
CA LEU A 18 7.41 -20.15 23.48
C LEU A 18 6.08 -20.90 23.24
N ALA A 19 6.16 -22.16 22.77
CA ALA A 19 4.98 -22.99 22.55
C ALA A 19 4.22 -23.29 23.85
N VAL A 20 4.93 -23.57 24.94
CA VAL A 20 4.33 -23.75 26.27
C VAL A 20 3.68 -22.46 26.76
N LEU A 21 4.32 -21.31 26.57
CA LEU A 21 3.77 -20.02 26.99
C LEU A 21 2.46 -19.70 26.24
N LEU A 22 2.41 -19.95 24.93
CA LEU A 22 1.22 -19.74 24.12
C LEU A 22 0.08 -20.69 24.50
N ALA A 23 0.38 -21.95 24.83
CA ALA A 23 -0.63 -22.89 25.32
C ALA A 23 -1.20 -22.49 26.69
N VAL A 24 -0.36 -21.94 27.58
CA VAL A 24 -0.82 -21.42 28.88
C VAL A 24 -1.70 -20.19 28.71
N LEU A 25 -1.37 -19.27 27.80
CA LEU A 25 -2.22 -18.10 27.51
C LEU A 25 -3.56 -18.52 26.88
N ALA A 26 -3.56 -19.51 25.98
CA ALA A 26 -4.79 -20.01 25.36
C ALA A 26 -5.74 -20.71 26.35
N ASN A 27 -5.19 -21.37 27.37
CA ASN A 27 -5.98 -22.03 28.42
C ASN A 27 -6.30 -21.13 29.63
N GLY A 28 -5.80 -19.89 29.66
CA GLY A 28 -5.97 -18.94 30.77
C GLY A 28 -7.32 -18.21 30.80
N SER A 29 -8.17 -18.35 29.78
CA SER A 29 -9.52 -17.78 29.75
C SER A 29 -10.56 -18.77 30.29
N ILE A 30 -10.34 -19.28 31.50
CA ILE A 30 -11.34 -20.05 32.26
C ILE A 30 -12.03 -19.10 33.25
N ALA A 31 -13.36 -19.16 33.20
CA ALA A 31 -14.32 -18.28 33.83
C ALA A 31 -14.07 -17.95 35.31
N LEU A 32 -14.30 -16.68 35.66
CA LEU A 32 -14.47 -16.24 37.05
C LEU A 32 -15.70 -16.94 37.67
N PRO A 33 -15.57 -17.58 38.85
CA PRO A 33 -16.70 -18.16 39.57
C PRO A 33 -17.46 -17.08 40.35
N GLY A 34 -18.77 -16.99 40.10
CA GLY A 34 -19.75 -16.53 41.07
C GLY A 34 -20.06 -15.03 41.08
N GLU A 35 -21.10 -14.62 40.35
CA GLU A 35 -21.95 -13.50 40.73
C GLU A 35 -23.41 -13.89 40.41
N SER A 36 -24.29 -13.76 41.41
CA SER A 36 -25.69 -14.19 41.41
C SER A 36 -26.47 -13.80 40.15
N VAL A 37 -27.20 -14.77 39.59
CA VAL A 37 -28.25 -14.52 38.59
C VAL A 37 -29.41 -13.81 39.29
N ALA A 38 -29.46 -12.48 39.19
CA ALA A 38 -30.71 -11.75 39.37
C ALA A 38 -31.64 -12.19 38.23
N THR A 39 -32.75 -12.84 38.55
CA THR A 39 -33.79 -13.19 37.58
C THR A 39 -34.45 -11.89 37.11
N PRO A 40 -34.30 -11.46 35.84
CA PRO A 40 -35.04 -10.32 35.35
C PRO A 40 -36.49 -10.75 35.14
N THR A 41 -37.40 -10.06 35.81
CA THR A 41 -38.83 -10.06 35.50
C THR A 41 -39.02 -9.85 33.99
N PRO A 42 -39.82 -10.67 33.29
CA PRO A 42 -40.02 -10.49 31.85
C PRO A 42 -40.79 -9.19 31.59
N SER A 43 -40.08 -8.12 31.29
CA SER A 43 -40.66 -6.93 30.68
C SER A 43 -41.08 -7.28 29.26
N ALA A 44 -42.38 -7.17 28.99
CA ALA A 44 -42.93 -7.32 27.64
C ALA A 44 -42.17 -6.37 26.69
N SER A 45 -41.29 -6.94 25.87
CA SER A 45 -40.63 -6.20 24.80
C SER A 45 -41.66 -6.02 23.69
N SER A 46 -42.14 -4.79 23.52
CA SER A 46 -42.85 -4.40 22.32
C SER A 46 -41.97 -4.75 21.12
N PRO A 47 -42.50 -5.38 20.05
CA PRO A 47 -41.71 -5.66 18.86
C PRO A 47 -41.27 -4.31 18.26
N THR A 48 -40.02 -3.93 18.48
CA THR A 48 -39.39 -2.87 17.71
C THR A 48 -39.28 -3.41 16.30
N THR A 49 -40.18 -2.98 15.42
CA THR A 49 -40.02 -3.16 13.98
C THR A 49 -38.69 -2.52 13.60
N VAL A 50 -37.65 -3.35 13.46
CA VAL A 50 -36.38 -2.93 12.89
C VAL A 50 -36.70 -2.57 11.46
N ALA A 51 -36.74 -1.26 11.16
CA ALA A 51 -36.84 -0.78 9.80
C ALA A 51 -35.72 -1.48 9.01
N PRO A 52 -36.01 -2.08 7.84
CA PRO A 52 -34.98 -2.72 7.04
C PRO A 52 -33.87 -1.70 6.82
N ALA A 53 -32.65 -2.04 7.26
CA ALA A 53 -31.50 -1.19 7.04
C ALA A 53 -31.41 -0.92 5.55
N GLN A 54 -31.55 0.35 5.14
CA GLN A 54 -31.37 0.71 3.74
C GLN A 54 -30.01 0.19 3.31
N ALA A 55 -29.98 -0.61 2.24
CA ALA A 55 -28.74 -1.09 1.67
C ALA A 55 -27.86 0.12 1.39
N ALA A 56 -26.65 0.13 1.94
CA ALA A 56 -25.69 1.18 1.64
C ALA A 56 -25.48 1.23 0.11
N PRO A 57 -25.33 2.43 -0.47
CA PRO A 57 -25.05 2.54 -1.90
C PRO A 57 -23.78 1.76 -2.25
N PHE A 58 -23.77 1.16 -3.44
CA PHE A 58 -22.63 0.36 -3.92
C PHE A 58 -21.35 1.19 -4.09
N LEU A 59 -21.50 2.50 -4.32
CA LEU A 59 -20.41 3.46 -4.51
C LEU A 59 -20.39 4.48 -3.36
N SER A 60 -19.21 5.01 -3.02
CA SER A 60 -19.01 5.93 -1.90
C SER A 60 -18.05 7.09 -2.25
N ASP A 61 -18.47 8.31 -1.93
CA ASP A 61 -17.64 9.51 -2.04
C ASP A 61 -16.54 9.63 -0.96
N ALA A 62 -16.40 8.63 -0.10
CA ALA A 62 -15.35 8.60 0.91
C ALA A 62 -13.92 8.47 0.32
N ARG A 63 -13.82 8.23 -1.00
CA ARG A 63 -12.57 8.05 -1.75
C ARG A 63 -12.57 8.93 -3.00
N GLY A 64 -11.39 9.35 -3.42
CA GLY A 64 -11.20 10.11 -4.66
C GLY A 64 -11.04 9.17 -5.84
N PHE A 65 -11.53 9.57 -7.01
CA PHE A 65 -11.55 8.78 -8.23
C PHE A 65 -10.76 9.47 -9.34
N ILE A 66 -9.86 8.72 -9.96
CA ILE A 66 -9.12 9.20 -11.12
C ILE A 66 -9.86 8.81 -12.39
N ALA A 67 -10.15 9.80 -13.22
CA ALA A 67 -10.71 9.65 -14.54
C ALA A 67 -9.67 10.01 -15.60
N LEU A 68 -9.56 9.16 -16.60
CA LEU A 68 -8.73 9.38 -17.78
C LEU A 68 -9.65 9.48 -18.99
N ALA A 69 -9.65 10.63 -19.66
CA ALA A 69 -10.38 10.79 -20.91
C ALA A 69 -9.70 10.01 -22.05
N THR A 70 -8.36 10.09 -22.10
CA THR A 70 -7.50 9.31 -22.99
C THR A 70 -6.18 9.02 -22.27
N GLU A 71 -5.37 8.11 -22.82
CA GLU A 71 -4.04 7.79 -22.27
C GLU A 71 -3.07 8.99 -22.29
N THR A 72 -3.29 9.95 -23.18
CA THR A 72 -2.44 11.12 -23.36
C THR A 72 -2.99 12.38 -22.70
N ALA A 73 -4.25 12.35 -22.23
CA ALA A 73 -4.86 13.48 -21.55
C ALA A 73 -4.36 13.57 -20.10
N PRO A 74 -4.35 14.78 -19.51
CA PRO A 74 -4.19 14.93 -18.08
C PRO A 74 -5.27 14.16 -17.31
N ALA A 75 -4.86 13.51 -16.23
CA ALA A 75 -5.79 12.82 -15.36
C ALA A 75 -6.64 13.81 -14.58
N VAL A 76 -7.93 13.52 -14.49
CA VAL A 76 -8.89 14.33 -13.75
C VAL A 76 -9.25 13.60 -12.47
N LEU A 77 -9.24 14.32 -11.35
CA LEU A 77 -9.79 13.81 -10.11
C LEU A 77 -11.27 14.20 -10.03
N ARG A 78 -12.10 13.26 -9.59
CA ARG A 78 -13.53 13.43 -9.31
C ARG A 78 -13.93 12.58 -8.11
N ARG A 79 -15.20 12.64 -7.69
CA ARG A 79 -15.76 11.71 -6.71
C ARG A 79 -16.28 10.45 -7.40
N GLU A 80 -16.62 9.42 -6.64
CA GLU A 80 -17.11 8.17 -7.23
C GLU A 80 -18.48 8.35 -7.86
N VAL A 81 -19.39 8.98 -7.11
CA VAL A 81 -20.80 9.12 -7.49
C VAL A 81 -21.07 10.38 -8.32
N ASP A 82 -20.06 11.23 -8.48
CA ASP A 82 -20.15 12.50 -9.20
C ASP A 82 -19.08 12.56 -10.31
N ALA A 83 -19.52 12.89 -11.52
CA ALA A 83 -18.66 13.03 -12.68
C ALA A 83 -17.94 14.40 -12.72
N GLU A 84 -18.37 15.37 -11.91
CA GLU A 84 -17.77 16.70 -11.89
C GLU A 84 -16.28 16.67 -11.48
N PRO A 85 -15.39 17.27 -12.27
CA PRO A 85 -13.98 17.41 -11.93
C PRO A 85 -13.78 18.24 -10.66
N ILE A 86 -13.03 17.70 -9.69
CA ILE A 86 -12.59 18.44 -8.48
C ILE A 86 -11.12 18.87 -8.57
N GLY A 87 -10.39 18.43 -9.60
CA GLY A 87 -9.02 18.85 -9.87
C GLY A 87 -8.43 18.15 -11.09
N THR A 88 -7.36 18.71 -11.64
CA THR A 88 -6.65 18.15 -12.79
C THR A 88 -5.19 17.99 -12.44
N LEU A 89 -4.65 16.78 -12.64
CA LEU A 89 -3.24 16.48 -12.43
C LEU A 89 -2.41 16.98 -13.61
N ARG A 90 -1.12 17.21 -13.38
CA ARG A 90 -0.20 17.61 -14.45
C ARG A 90 0.22 16.41 -15.29
N GLY A 91 0.71 16.68 -16.49
CA GLY A 91 1.26 15.68 -17.40
C GLY A 91 0.20 14.89 -18.17
N ARG A 92 0.59 13.73 -18.68
CA ARG A 92 -0.26 12.82 -19.47
C ARG A 92 -0.50 11.49 -18.76
N GLY A 93 -1.70 10.95 -18.90
CA GLY A 93 -2.08 9.67 -18.32
C GLY A 93 -2.09 9.70 -16.79
N PHE A 94 -2.07 8.51 -16.18
CA PHE A 94 -1.99 8.38 -14.73
C PHE A 94 -1.21 7.11 -14.36
N ILE A 95 -0.15 7.30 -13.58
CA ILE A 95 0.58 6.22 -12.93
C ILE A 95 0.74 6.64 -11.47
N GLY A 96 -0.15 6.17 -10.61
CA GLY A 96 -0.24 6.69 -9.25
C GLY A 96 -1.24 5.97 -8.39
N ALA A 97 -1.47 6.53 -7.20
CA ALA A 97 -2.47 6.05 -6.25
C ALA A 97 -3.14 7.22 -5.52
N VAL A 98 -4.43 7.06 -5.26
CA VAL A 98 -5.19 7.94 -4.38
C VAL A 98 -5.04 7.44 -2.95
N SER A 99 -4.79 8.36 -2.01
CA SER A 99 -4.71 8.04 -0.58
C SER A 99 -6.03 7.46 -0.09
N GLY A 100 -5.97 6.65 0.97
CA GLY A 100 -7.16 6.07 1.60
C GLY A 100 -8.16 7.07 2.19
N THR A 101 -8.04 8.38 1.95
CA THR A 101 -9.07 9.38 2.28
C THR A 101 -9.54 10.18 1.06
N GLY A 102 -9.04 9.90 -0.13
CA GLY A 102 -9.33 10.69 -1.33
C GLY A 102 -8.66 12.07 -1.39
N ARG A 103 -8.23 12.63 -0.25
CA ARG A 103 -7.64 13.97 -0.15
C ARG A 103 -6.32 14.16 -0.89
N ARG A 104 -5.48 13.13 -0.95
CA ARG A 104 -4.16 13.22 -1.59
C ARG A 104 -4.02 12.21 -2.71
N VAL A 105 -3.29 12.59 -3.76
CA VAL A 105 -2.94 11.74 -4.88
C VAL A 105 -1.43 11.75 -5.05
N ALA A 106 -0.81 10.58 -5.06
CA ALA A 106 0.60 10.44 -5.41
C ALA A 106 0.69 9.89 -6.83
N TYR A 107 1.49 10.51 -7.69
CA TYR A 107 1.57 10.11 -9.08
C TYR A 107 2.93 10.43 -9.69
N TRP A 108 3.33 9.62 -10.66
CA TRP A 108 4.46 9.90 -11.52
C TRP A 108 4.02 10.86 -12.62
N LEU A 109 4.65 12.02 -12.68
CA LEU A 109 4.46 12.99 -13.73
C LEU A 109 5.11 12.50 -15.02
N THR A 110 4.30 12.42 -16.08
CA THR A 110 4.75 12.10 -17.43
C THR A 110 4.75 13.36 -18.29
N VAL A 111 5.92 13.76 -18.79
CA VAL A 111 6.12 14.90 -19.71
C VAL A 111 6.89 14.41 -20.94
N GLY A 112 6.31 14.58 -22.13
CA GLY A 112 6.81 13.86 -23.31
C GLY A 112 6.88 12.36 -22.99
N ASP A 113 7.97 11.69 -23.35
CA ASP A 113 8.15 10.26 -23.09
C ASP A 113 8.86 9.93 -21.76
N ALA A 114 8.99 10.92 -20.87
CA ALA A 114 9.65 10.76 -19.59
C ALA A 114 8.65 10.75 -18.41
N THR A 115 8.62 9.64 -17.68
CA THR A 115 7.85 9.45 -16.44
C THR A 115 8.82 9.38 -15.26
N ARG A 116 9.30 10.52 -14.75
CA ARG A 116 10.44 10.54 -13.80
C ARG A 116 10.23 11.31 -12.51
N GLU A 117 9.27 12.22 -12.45
CA GLU A 117 9.07 13.03 -11.26
C GLU A 117 7.90 12.47 -10.44
N LEU A 118 8.13 12.12 -9.18
CA LEU A 118 7.08 11.69 -8.25
C LEU A 118 6.50 12.94 -7.58
N ARG A 119 5.19 13.09 -7.62
CA ARG A 119 4.48 14.22 -7.03
C ARG A 119 3.38 13.78 -6.09
N VAL A 120 3.03 14.63 -5.14
CA VAL A 120 1.84 14.53 -4.31
C VAL A 120 0.99 15.78 -4.48
N PHE A 121 -0.25 15.56 -4.90
CA PHE A 121 -1.28 16.59 -5.04
C PHE A 121 -2.27 16.50 -3.87
N ASP A 122 -2.59 17.63 -3.23
CA ASP A 122 -3.65 17.74 -2.22
C ASP A 122 -4.86 18.46 -2.82
N VAL A 123 -6.00 17.77 -2.85
CA VAL A 123 -7.24 18.25 -3.45
C VAL A 123 -7.80 19.49 -2.75
N THR A 124 -7.54 19.60 -1.45
CA THR A 124 -8.00 20.73 -0.64
C THR A 124 -7.11 21.95 -0.79
N ALA A 125 -5.94 21.80 -1.40
CA ALA A 125 -5.01 22.88 -1.70
C ALA A 125 -4.39 22.64 -3.09
N PRO A 126 -5.13 22.90 -4.18
CA PRO A 126 -4.70 22.57 -5.55
C PRO A 126 -3.36 23.21 -5.95
N ASP A 127 -3.01 24.33 -5.32
CA ASP A 127 -1.73 25.01 -5.52
C ASP A 127 -0.53 24.23 -4.93
N GLN A 128 -0.78 23.21 -4.10
CA GLN A 128 0.21 22.38 -3.42
C GLN A 128 0.51 21.06 -4.16
N ASP A 129 0.63 21.11 -5.48
CA ASP A 129 1.22 20.01 -6.24
C ASP A 129 2.73 19.93 -5.95
N THR A 130 3.14 19.03 -5.06
CA THR A 130 4.49 18.99 -4.48
C THR A 130 5.33 17.88 -5.08
N SER A 131 6.51 18.23 -5.59
CA SER A 131 7.51 17.24 -6.02
C SER A 131 8.18 16.58 -4.82
N LEU A 132 8.24 15.24 -4.83
CA LEU A 132 8.92 14.44 -3.80
C LEU A 132 10.31 14.02 -4.23
N THR A 133 10.45 13.56 -5.47
CA THR A 133 11.74 13.08 -6.00
C THR A 133 11.71 13.05 -7.53
N THR A 134 12.90 13.06 -8.13
CA THR A 134 13.11 12.93 -9.56
C THR A 134 14.09 11.79 -9.81
N LEU A 135 13.68 10.85 -10.66
CA LEU A 135 14.48 9.68 -11.03
C LEU A 135 15.60 10.04 -12.02
N GLY A 136 16.59 9.15 -12.11
CA GLY A 136 17.67 9.27 -13.09
C GLY A 136 17.18 9.12 -14.54
N GLU A 137 18.02 9.49 -15.50
CA GLU A 137 17.64 9.51 -16.92
C GLU A 137 17.31 8.12 -17.50
N THR A 138 17.91 7.06 -16.97
CA THR A 138 17.64 5.69 -17.43
C THR A 138 16.45 5.05 -16.71
N GLU A 139 15.85 5.74 -15.75
CA GLU A 139 14.77 5.24 -14.92
C GLU A 139 13.41 5.82 -15.34
N ARG A 140 12.35 5.09 -15.05
CA ARG A 140 10.96 5.53 -15.14
C ARG A 140 10.15 5.05 -13.94
N GLY A 141 9.19 5.85 -13.50
CA GLY A 141 8.18 5.45 -12.53
C GLY A 141 7.14 4.54 -13.17
N ALA A 142 6.77 3.45 -12.48
CA ALA A 142 5.88 2.42 -13.01
C ALA A 142 4.64 2.15 -12.15
N ALA A 143 4.73 2.32 -10.84
CA ALA A 143 3.57 2.16 -9.94
C ALA A 143 3.78 2.89 -8.62
N VAL A 144 2.68 3.10 -7.88
CA VAL A 144 2.64 3.75 -6.56
C VAL A 144 1.56 3.08 -5.71
N ALA A 145 1.83 2.91 -4.42
CA ALA A 145 0.85 2.56 -3.40
C ALA A 145 1.10 3.41 -2.15
N TRP A 146 0.02 3.80 -1.47
CA TRP A 146 0.15 4.50 -0.19
C TRP A 146 0.43 3.54 0.95
N SER A 147 1.22 4.00 1.92
CA SER A 147 1.26 3.38 3.24
C SER A 147 -0.08 3.49 3.98
N ALA A 148 -0.32 2.58 4.91
CA ALA A 148 -1.54 2.54 5.72
C ALA A 148 -1.76 3.83 6.54
N ASP A 149 -0.69 4.45 7.03
CA ASP A 149 -0.76 5.72 7.77
C ASP A 149 -0.87 6.96 6.86
N ARG A 150 -0.77 6.79 5.53
CA ARG A 150 -0.86 7.83 4.48
C ARG A 150 0.28 8.86 4.51
N THR A 151 1.42 8.51 5.11
CA THR A 151 2.58 9.41 5.22
C THR A 151 3.82 8.93 4.45
N GLY A 152 3.78 7.71 3.93
CA GLY A 152 4.79 7.19 3.01
C GLY A 152 4.16 6.55 1.78
N LEU A 153 5.01 6.30 0.78
CA LEU A 153 4.67 5.63 -0.47
C LEU A 153 5.57 4.43 -0.68
N LEU A 154 4.99 3.37 -1.24
CA LEU A 154 5.70 2.28 -1.86
C LEU A 154 5.63 2.50 -3.37
N VAL A 155 6.76 2.60 -4.05
CA VAL A 155 6.81 2.93 -5.47
C VAL A 155 7.62 1.90 -6.24
N VAL A 156 7.26 1.70 -7.49
CA VAL A 156 8.02 0.88 -8.42
C VAL A 156 8.71 1.78 -9.42
N VAL A 157 10.00 1.55 -9.58
CA VAL A 157 10.88 2.20 -10.54
C VAL A 157 11.45 1.14 -11.45
N GLU A 158 11.45 1.42 -12.74
CA GLU A 158 11.98 0.52 -13.77
C GLU A 158 13.09 1.21 -14.54
N SER A 159 14.01 0.41 -15.06
CA SER A 159 14.92 0.83 -16.12
C SER A 159 14.86 -0.19 -17.25
N ASN A 160 14.90 0.30 -18.48
CA ASN A 160 15.04 -0.58 -19.64
C ASN A 160 16.52 -0.87 -19.95
N GLY A 161 17.45 -0.23 -19.23
CA GLY A 161 18.86 -0.15 -19.57
C GLY A 161 19.07 0.67 -20.85
N ALA A 162 19.91 1.70 -20.79
CA ALA A 162 20.51 2.18 -22.03
C ALA A 162 21.53 1.10 -22.44
N GLY A 163 21.53 0.62 -23.68
CA GLY A 163 22.38 -0.50 -24.13
C GLY A 163 23.90 -0.21 -24.17
N THR A 164 24.43 0.59 -23.25
CA THR A 164 25.87 0.85 -23.09
C THR A 164 26.42 -0.02 -21.96
N ALA A 165 27.67 -0.46 -22.08
CA ALA A 165 28.32 -1.37 -21.12
C ALA A 165 28.42 -0.82 -19.68
N GLU A 166 28.12 0.47 -19.47
CA GLU A 166 28.22 1.17 -18.19
C GLU A 166 26.84 1.42 -17.55
N ALA A 167 25.75 1.39 -18.32
CA ALA A 167 24.42 1.60 -17.79
C ALA A 167 23.91 0.30 -17.11
N PRO A 168 23.17 0.41 -15.98
CA PRO A 168 22.53 -0.73 -15.37
C PRO A 168 21.63 -1.43 -16.39
N GLY A 169 21.72 -2.76 -16.46
CA GLY A 169 20.78 -3.58 -17.25
C GLY A 169 19.34 -3.39 -16.79
N PRO A 170 18.35 -3.90 -17.56
CA PRO A 170 16.95 -3.72 -17.23
C PRO A 170 16.61 -4.25 -15.84
N PHE A 171 15.78 -3.50 -15.10
CA PHE A 171 15.36 -3.88 -13.76
C PHE A 171 13.98 -3.34 -13.42
N SER A 172 13.35 -3.95 -12.41
CA SER A 172 12.23 -3.41 -11.65
C SER A 172 12.63 -3.35 -10.16
N ALA A 173 12.48 -2.18 -9.54
CA ALA A 173 12.90 -1.92 -8.17
C ALA A 173 11.73 -1.41 -7.33
N LEU A 174 11.57 -2.00 -6.15
CA LEU A 174 10.63 -1.55 -5.14
C LEU A 174 11.34 -0.57 -4.21
N ARG A 175 10.83 0.65 -4.11
CA ARG A 175 11.39 1.72 -3.27
C ARG A 175 10.35 2.25 -2.30
N VAL A 176 10.79 2.59 -1.10
CA VAL A 176 9.98 3.32 -0.12
C VAL A 176 10.33 4.80 -0.21
N VAL A 177 9.29 5.65 -0.17
CA VAL A 177 9.42 7.10 -0.10
C VAL A 177 8.73 7.57 1.16
N ASP A 178 9.47 8.26 2.03
CA ASP A 178 8.90 8.94 3.18
C ASP A 178 8.51 10.37 2.75
N ASN A 179 7.22 10.69 2.76
CA ASN A 179 6.74 11.98 2.26
C ASN A 179 7.18 13.18 3.14
N PRO A 180 7.14 13.10 4.49
CA PRO A 180 7.65 14.18 5.35
C PRO A 180 9.13 14.51 5.15
N THR A 181 10.00 13.49 5.10
CA THR A 181 11.46 13.65 5.00
C THR A 181 11.96 13.73 3.57
N ARG A 182 11.10 13.38 2.59
CA ARG A 182 11.42 13.25 1.16
C ARG A 182 12.57 12.28 0.88
N SER A 183 12.81 11.35 1.81
CA SER A 183 13.83 10.32 1.62
C SER A 183 13.28 9.18 0.76
N ILE A 184 14.10 8.70 -0.16
CA ILE A 184 13.81 7.53 -1.00
C ILE A 184 14.85 6.45 -0.73
N ARG A 185 14.40 5.20 -0.61
CA ARG A 185 15.28 4.05 -0.40
C ARG A 185 14.76 2.84 -1.16
N GLU A 186 15.66 2.15 -1.85
CA GLU A 186 15.38 0.84 -2.44
C GLU A 186 15.35 -0.26 -1.39
N ILE A 187 14.34 -1.13 -1.46
CA ILE A 187 14.15 -2.26 -0.54
C ILE A 187 14.17 -3.61 -1.24
N ALA A 188 13.91 -3.65 -2.56
CA ALA A 188 14.03 -4.85 -3.38
C ALA A 188 14.28 -4.50 -4.84
N ARG A 189 14.89 -5.42 -5.59
CA ARG A 189 15.15 -5.30 -7.03
C ARG A 189 15.09 -6.67 -7.69
N VAL A 190 14.50 -6.72 -8.88
CA VAL A 190 14.53 -7.85 -9.79
C VAL A 190 15.13 -7.43 -11.13
N THR A 191 15.87 -8.34 -11.77
CA THR A 191 16.60 -8.10 -13.04
C THR A 191 16.31 -9.18 -14.08
N ASP A 192 15.33 -10.05 -13.81
CA ASP A 192 14.96 -11.21 -14.63
C ASP A 192 13.74 -10.91 -15.52
N SER A 193 13.52 -9.64 -15.85
CA SER A 193 12.34 -9.12 -16.57
C SER A 193 11.01 -9.25 -15.81
N SER A 194 11.00 -9.76 -14.58
CA SER A 194 9.83 -9.64 -13.71
C SER A 194 9.60 -8.19 -13.28
N GLN A 195 8.37 -7.87 -12.91
CA GLN A 195 7.98 -6.52 -12.50
C GLN A 195 7.25 -6.54 -11.16
N PHE A 196 7.53 -5.55 -10.33
CA PHE A 196 6.78 -5.34 -9.09
C PHE A 196 5.45 -4.63 -9.36
N LEU A 197 4.43 -5.00 -8.60
CA LEU A 197 3.18 -4.26 -8.44
C LEU A 197 2.95 -4.03 -6.94
N PRO A 198 3.06 -2.78 -6.45
CA PRO A 198 2.95 -2.50 -5.02
C PRO A 198 1.49 -2.58 -4.60
N ILE A 199 1.22 -3.23 -3.47
CA ILE A 199 -0.15 -3.36 -2.93
C ILE A 199 -0.33 -2.41 -1.75
N GLY A 200 0.61 -2.42 -0.81
CA GLY A 200 0.50 -1.61 0.40
C GLY A 200 1.75 -1.68 1.26
N TRP A 201 1.81 -0.79 2.25
CA TRP A 201 2.93 -0.71 3.17
C TRP A 201 2.44 -0.36 4.58
N ASP A 202 2.72 -1.22 5.54
CA ASP A 202 2.61 -0.88 6.95
C ASP A 202 3.96 -0.39 7.46
N ARG A 203 4.04 0.93 7.68
CA ARG A 203 5.22 1.59 8.21
C ARG A 203 5.53 1.21 9.65
N THR A 204 4.51 0.94 10.45
CA THR A 204 4.64 0.62 11.89
C THR A 204 5.26 -0.75 12.05
N SER A 205 4.72 -1.74 11.33
CA SER A 205 5.24 -3.11 11.35
C SER A 205 6.43 -3.33 10.41
N ARG A 206 6.79 -2.32 9.60
CA ARG A 206 7.86 -2.38 8.58
C ARG A 206 7.63 -3.49 7.53
N VAL A 207 6.38 -3.73 7.17
CA VAL A 207 5.97 -4.77 6.20
C VAL A 207 5.50 -4.09 4.92
N ALA A 208 6.15 -4.39 3.80
CA ALA A 208 5.77 -3.90 2.47
C ALA A 208 5.29 -5.08 1.62
N VAL A 209 4.10 -4.94 1.02
CA VAL A 209 3.48 -5.99 0.23
C VAL A 209 3.48 -5.59 -1.24
N ALA A 210 3.96 -6.48 -2.09
CA ALA A 210 3.94 -6.33 -3.53
C ALA A 210 3.68 -7.68 -4.20
N CYS A 211 3.05 -7.66 -5.38
CA CYS A 211 3.12 -8.79 -6.29
C CYS A 211 4.37 -8.66 -7.16
N VAL A 212 4.96 -9.79 -7.51
CA VAL A 212 5.92 -9.89 -8.62
C VAL A 212 5.20 -10.62 -9.74
N TYR A 213 5.03 -9.97 -10.89
CA TYR A 213 4.48 -10.61 -12.07
C TYR A 213 5.55 -10.85 -13.12
N LEU A 214 5.46 -12.01 -13.75
CA LEU A 214 6.30 -12.48 -14.84
C LEU A 214 5.66 -12.08 -16.18
N ASN A 215 6.48 -12.07 -17.24
CA ASN A 215 6.00 -11.81 -18.60
C ASN A 215 4.98 -12.86 -19.10
N ASP A 216 4.89 -14.03 -18.45
CA ASP A 216 3.88 -15.06 -18.74
C ASP A 216 2.54 -14.84 -18.01
N GLY A 217 2.39 -13.72 -17.28
CA GLY A 217 1.19 -13.34 -16.54
C GLY A 217 1.04 -14.01 -15.18
N ARG A 218 2.00 -14.83 -14.73
CA ARG A 218 1.98 -15.42 -13.39
C ARG A 218 2.40 -14.37 -12.36
N ALA A 219 1.71 -14.32 -11.23
CA ALA A 219 2.03 -13.43 -10.12
C ALA A 219 2.32 -14.21 -8.84
N ILE A 220 3.30 -13.75 -8.07
CA ILE A 220 3.61 -14.24 -6.72
C ILE A 220 3.43 -13.08 -5.74
N ALA A 221 2.69 -13.29 -4.66
CA ALA A 221 2.60 -12.33 -3.58
C ALA A 221 3.87 -12.37 -2.72
N TRP A 222 4.44 -11.20 -2.47
CA TRP A 222 5.65 -10.99 -1.68
C TRP A 222 5.33 -10.04 -0.51
N ALA A 223 5.80 -10.37 0.69
CA ALA A 223 5.57 -9.62 1.92
C ALA A 223 6.80 -9.65 2.82
#